data_AF-A0A292SND8-F1
#
_entry.id   AF-A0A292SND8-F1
#
_cell.length_a   1.000
_cell.length_b   1.000
_cell.length_c   1.000
_cell.angle_alpha   90.00
_cell.angle_beta   90.00
_cell.angle_gamma   90.00
#
_symmetry.space_group_name_H-M   'P 1'
#
loop_
_entity.id
_entity.type
_entity.pdbx_description
1 polymer ?
#
loop_
_entity_poly.entity_id
_entity_poly.type
_entity_poly.pdbx_seq_one_letter_code
_entity_poly.pdbx_strand_id
1 'polypeptide(L)'
;MAARTYTKNGIIPVGKHFPGHGETSTDSHKEMPEVNLSIEEMENVHIKPFKQLLNELPAIMVAHVHYSAFNKEKIPASISPEVIDGYLRNTLKYKGIVISDDMVMGGIRRFTPFEACKRAINAGVNMFIYRNTDESVIELIAKLIEAVKNGEIPEEKIDKSFEYIKTLKNVAKL
;
A
#
# COMPACT_ATOMS: atom_id res chain seq x y z
N MET A 1 12.87 -19.92 -4.03
CA MET A 1 12.51 -18.49 -4.01
C MET A 1 11.92 -18.16 -2.64
N ALA A 2 12.34 -17.04 -2.02
CA ALA A 2 12.06 -16.73 -0.62
C ALA A 2 10.55 -16.74 -0.25
N ALA A 3 9.69 -16.17 -1.10
CA ALA A 3 8.24 -16.14 -0.86
C ALA A 3 7.65 -17.54 -0.67
N ARG A 4 7.95 -18.47 -1.58
CA ARG A 4 7.51 -19.88 -1.45
C ARG A 4 8.06 -20.54 -0.19
N THR A 5 9.29 -20.22 0.20
CA THR A 5 9.90 -20.77 1.43
C THR A 5 9.15 -20.27 2.66
N TYR A 6 8.84 -18.97 2.74
CA TYR A 6 8.05 -18.41 3.83
C TYR A 6 6.67 -19.06 3.92
N THR A 7 5.95 -19.13 2.80
CA THR A 7 4.61 -19.76 2.77
C THR A 7 4.65 -21.21 3.22
N LYS A 8 5.64 -22.00 2.78
CA LYS A 8 5.80 -23.40 3.20
C LYS A 8 6.04 -23.57 4.70
N ASN A 9 6.54 -22.54 5.37
CA ASN A 9 6.80 -22.52 6.81
C ASN A 9 5.72 -21.76 7.59
N GLY A 10 4.55 -21.49 6.98
CA GLY A 10 3.45 -20.79 7.65
C GLY A 10 3.68 -19.29 7.85
N ILE A 11 4.65 -18.69 7.17
CA ILE A 11 4.94 -17.26 7.22
C ILE A 11 4.35 -16.60 5.97
N ILE A 12 3.58 -15.53 6.15
CA ILE A 12 3.00 -14.76 5.03
C ILE A 12 4.09 -13.86 4.42
N PRO A 13 4.53 -14.08 3.17
CA PRO A 13 5.46 -13.16 2.51
C PRO A 13 4.77 -11.87 2.09
N VAL A 14 5.48 -10.75 2.24
CA VAL A 14 5.05 -9.42 1.77
C VAL A 14 6.03 -8.92 0.71
N GLY A 15 5.57 -8.69 -0.51
CA GLY A 15 6.38 -8.05 -1.54
C GLY A 15 6.47 -6.55 -1.29
N LYS A 16 7.68 -5.99 -1.26
CA LYS A 16 7.86 -4.56 -0.95
C LYS A 16 9.07 -3.93 -1.65
N HIS A 17 9.06 -2.62 -1.94
CA HIS A 17 7.93 -1.69 -1.86
C HIS A 17 7.40 -1.44 -3.27
N PHE A 18 6.12 -1.72 -3.53
CA PHE A 18 5.47 -1.53 -4.82
C PHE A 18 5.23 -0.04 -5.12
N PRO A 19 5.32 0.44 -6.37
CA PRO A 19 5.71 -0.26 -7.61
C PRO A 19 7.23 -0.41 -7.82
N GLY A 20 8.04 0.05 -6.87
CA GLY A 20 9.48 -0.18 -6.82
C GLY A 20 10.24 1.01 -6.25
N HIS A 21 11.13 0.77 -5.30
CA HIS A 21 11.86 1.83 -4.56
C HIS A 21 13.34 1.95 -5.02
N GLY A 22 13.81 1.04 -5.87
CA GLY A 22 15.23 0.87 -6.20
C GLY A 22 15.92 2.03 -6.93
N GLU A 23 15.16 2.97 -7.51
CA GLU A 23 15.70 4.11 -8.28
C GLU A 23 15.77 5.41 -7.47
N THR A 24 15.39 5.39 -6.19
CA THR A 24 15.36 6.62 -5.40
C THR A 24 16.77 6.95 -4.90
N SER A 25 17.27 8.15 -5.25
CA SER A 25 18.53 8.70 -4.70
C SER A 25 18.31 9.46 -3.38
N THR A 26 17.05 9.66 -2.99
CA THR A 26 16.62 10.39 -1.80
C THR A 26 16.11 9.44 -0.72
N ASP A 27 16.57 9.62 0.50
CA ASP A 27 16.08 8.88 1.67
C ASP A 27 14.61 9.23 1.97
N SER A 28 13.70 8.27 1.72
CA SER A 28 12.25 8.39 1.97
C SER A 28 11.85 8.72 3.41
N HIS A 29 12.78 8.61 4.37
CA HIS A 29 12.55 9.01 5.75
C HIS A 29 12.57 10.52 5.95
N LYS A 30 13.19 11.28 5.04
CA LYS A 30 13.37 12.74 5.17
C LYS A 30 12.37 13.53 4.34
N GLU A 31 12.22 13.15 3.08
CA GLU A 31 11.32 13.81 2.11
C GLU A 31 10.68 12.76 1.21
N MET A 32 9.60 13.11 0.50
CA MET A 32 8.95 12.20 -0.45
C MET A 32 9.85 12.01 -1.68
N PRO A 33 10.37 10.79 -1.93
CA PRO A 33 11.17 10.56 -3.12
C PRO A 33 10.30 10.58 -4.37
N GLU A 34 10.94 10.86 -5.50
CA GLU A 34 10.31 10.91 -6.81
C GLU A 34 11.04 9.98 -7.77
N VAL A 35 10.28 9.21 -8.55
CA VAL A 35 10.79 8.37 -9.63
C VAL A 35 10.18 8.89 -10.93
N ASN A 36 11.05 9.44 -11.77
CA ASN A 36 10.70 10.10 -13.03
C ASN A 36 10.96 9.18 -14.23
N LEU A 37 10.37 7.99 -14.19
CA LEU A 37 10.45 6.99 -15.26
C LEU A 37 9.13 6.89 -16.01
N SER A 38 9.19 6.46 -17.27
CA SER A 38 8.01 6.04 -18.02
C SER A 38 7.42 4.75 -17.45
N ILE A 39 6.16 4.46 -17.78
CA ILE A 39 5.53 3.19 -17.39
C ILE A 39 6.28 1.98 -17.98
N GLU A 40 6.85 2.10 -19.19
CA GLU A 40 7.61 1.02 -19.82
C GLU A 40 8.89 0.70 -19.06
N GLU A 41 9.66 1.72 -18.67
CA GLU A 41 10.87 1.55 -17.84
C GLU A 41 10.53 0.95 -16.47
N MET A 42 9.47 1.47 -15.83
CA MET A 42 8.94 0.91 -14.59
C MET A 42 8.57 -0.57 -14.75
N GLU A 43 7.89 -0.95 -15.82
CA GLU A 43 7.50 -2.32 -16.09
C GLU A 43 8.67 -3.27 -16.37
N ASN A 44 9.70 -2.79 -17.07
CA ASN A 44 10.83 -3.60 -17.48
C ASN A 44 11.82 -3.89 -16.34
N VAL A 45 11.90 -3.01 -15.34
CA VAL A 45 12.89 -3.10 -14.26
C VAL A 45 12.21 -3.28 -12.90
N HIS A 46 11.40 -2.32 -12.47
CA HIS A 46 10.96 -2.19 -11.08
C HIS A 46 9.71 -3.01 -10.74
N ILE A 47 8.73 -3.03 -11.65
CA ILE A 47 7.47 -3.75 -11.51
C ILE A 47 7.62 -5.22 -11.95
N LYS A 48 8.57 -5.52 -12.84
CA LYS A 48 8.88 -6.89 -13.31
C LYS A 48 8.91 -7.95 -12.20
N PRO A 49 9.64 -7.77 -11.07
CA PRO A 49 9.61 -8.76 -9.99
C PRO A 49 8.20 -8.93 -9.38
N PHE A 50 7.41 -7.86 -9.23
CA PHE A 50 6.03 -7.99 -8.73
C PHE A 50 5.14 -8.74 -9.70
N LYS A 51 5.24 -8.49 -11.01
CA LYS A 51 4.51 -9.24 -12.05
C LYS A 51 4.82 -10.73 -12.00
N GLN A 52 6.09 -11.09 -11.83
CA GLN A 52 6.53 -12.49 -11.76
C GLN A 52 6.05 -13.21 -10.48
N LEU A 53 5.88 -12.47 -9.39
CA LEU A 53 5.55 -13.01 -8.07
C LEU A 53 4.10 -12.78 -7.65
N LEU A 54 3.28 -12.21 -8.52
CA LEU A 54 1.97 -11.67 -8.15
C LEU A 54 1.06 -12.71 -7.48
N ASN A 55 1.07 -13.94 -8.00
CA ASN A 55 0.28 -15.06 -7.47
C ASN A 55 0.93 -15.73 -6.25
N GLU A 56 2.19 -15.43 -5.95
CA GLU A 56 2.96 -15.98 -4.83
C GLU A 56 3.01 -15.05 -3.61
N LEU A 57 2.52 -13.82 -3.77
CA LEU A 57 2.53 -12.78 -2.75
C LEU A 57 1.11 -12.53 -2.24
N PRO A 58 0.72 -13.13 -1.09
CA PRO A 58 -0.58 -12.87 -0.48
C PRO A 58 -0.74 -11.41 -0.04
N ALA A 59 0.38 -10.69 0.13
CA ALA A 59 0.42 -9.30 0.51
C ALA A 59 1.47 -8.51 -0.29
N ILE A 60 1.15 -7.25 -0.60
CA ILE A 60 2.06 -6.27 -1.19
C ILE A 60 2.05 -4.99 -0.34
N MET A 61 3.24 -4.47 -0.02
CA MET A 61 3.42 -3.19 0.64
C MET A 61 3.71 -2.09 -0.38
N VAL A 62 3.02 -0.97 -0.29
CA VAL A 62 3.10 0.16 -1.24
C VAL A 62 3.95 1.29 -0.68
N ALA A 63 4.84 1.85 -1.51
CA ALA A 63 5.81 2.86 -1.12
C ALA A 63 5.19 4.26 -0.88
N HIS A 64 5.82 5.04 0.00
CA HIS A 64 5.60 6.48 0.14
C HIS A 64 6.47 7.27 -0.85
N VAL A 65 6.37 6.94 -2.13
CA VAL A 65 7.17 7.50 -3.23
C VAL A 65 6.24 7.99 -4.34
N HIS A 66 6.54 9.13 -4.94
CA HIS A 66 5.82 9.64 -6.10
C HIS A 66 6.40 9.08 -7.41
N TYR A 67 5.53 8.74 -8.36
CA TYR A 67 5.91 8.16 -9.65
C TYR A 67 5.21 8.92 -10.78
N SER A 68 5.99 9.58 -11.65
CA SER A 68 5.44 10.34 -12.79
C SER A 68 4.72 9.45 -13.80
N ALA A 69 5.03 8.15 -13.83
CA ALA A 69 4.37 7.15 -14.67
C ALA A 69 2.87 7.00 -14.37
N PHE A 70 2.43 7.31 -13.16
CA PHE A 70 1.05 7.07 -12.71
C PHE A 70 0.30 8.37 -12.45
N ASN A 71 0.96 9.38 -11.89
CA ASN A 71 0.32 10.63 -11.49
C ASN A 71 1.13 11.83 -11.97
N LYS A 72 0.44 12.85 -12.47
CA LYS A 72 1.04 14.18 -12.69
C LYS A 72 1.15 14.97 -11.38
N GLU A 73 0.18 14.80 -10.49
CA GLU A 73 0.21 15.38 -9.15
C GLU A 73 1.22 14.64 -8.29
N LYS A 74 2.03 15.39 -7.52
CA LYS A 74 3.03 14.86 -6.60
C LYS A 74 2.38 14.24 -5.35
N ILE A 75 1.79 13.07 -5.52
CA ILE A 75 1.26 12.21 -4.47
C ILE A 75 2.03 10.88 -4.38
N PRO A 76 2.18 10.30 -3.18
CA PRO A 76 2.83 9.01 -3.03
C PRO A 76 1.92 7.86 -3.47
N ALA A 77 2.54 6.78 -3.96
CA ALA A 77 1.85 5.57 -4.41
C ALA A 77 0.88 4.99 -3.37
N SER A 78 1.24 5.04 -2.08
CA SER A 78 0.44 4.53 -0.97
C SER A 78 -0.94 5.19 -0.80
N ILE A 79 -1.17 6.36 -1.39
CA ILE A 79 -2.46 7.07 -1.35
C ILE A 79 -3.02 7.35 -2.75
N SER A 80 -2.43 6.76 -3.79
CA SER A 80 -2.80 6.98 -5.20
C SER A 80 -3.76 5.90 -5.68
N PRO A 81 -5.02 6.26 -6.02
CA PRO A 81 -5.95 5.34 -6.66
C PRO A 81 -5.43 4.84 -8.02
N GLU A 82 -4.66 5.65 -8.75
CA GLU A 82 -4.08 5.27 -10.05
C GLU A 82 -3.07 4.14 -9.90
N VAL A 83 -2.26 4.16 -8.84
CA VAL A 83 -1.29 3.10 -8.57
C VAL A 83 -1.96 1.84 -8.02
N ILE A 84 -2.84 1.98 -7.03
CA ILE A 84 -3.40 0.84 -6.31
C ILE A 84 -4.60 0.25 -7.06
N ASP A 85 -5.74 0.96 -7.10
CA ASP A 85 -6.94 0.47 -7.77
C ASP A 85 -6.76 0.39 -9.30
N GLY A 86 -6.17 1.43 -9.91
CA GLY A 86 -5.92 1.50 -11.35
C GLY A 86 -4.93 0.44 -11.82
N TYR A 87 -3.69 0.53 -11.38
CA TYR A 87 -2.66 -0.34 -11.92
C TYR A 87 -2.57 -1.69 -11.20
N LEU A 88 -2.39 -1.73 -9.88
CA LEU A 88 -2.20 -2.99 -9.15
C LEU A 88 -3.46 -3.89 -9.20
N ARG A 89 -4.64 -3.34 -8.91
CA ARG A 89 -5.90 -4.10 -8.90
C ARG A 89 -6.47 -4.30 -10.29
N ASN A 90 -6.59 -3.25 -11.12
CA ASN A 90 -7.27 -3.37 -12.41
C ASN A 90 -6.36 -3.84 -13.54
N THR A 91 -5.10 -3.36 -13.63
CA THR A 91 -4.18 -3.81 -14.69
C THR A 91 -3.53 -5.14 -14.35
N LEU A 92 -2.89 -5.26 -13.18
CA LEU A 92 -2.21 -6.49 -12.77
C LEU A 92 -3.17 -7.57 -12.24
N LYS A 93 -4.43 -7.23 -11.98
CA LYS A 93 -5.44 -8.15 -11.41
C LYS A 93 -5.06 -8.71 -10.03
N TYR A 94 -4.28 -7.96 -9.25
CA TYR A 94 -3.84 -8.41 -7.93
C TYR A 94 -5.02 -8.66 -6.97
N LYS A 95 -5.03 -9.83 -6.31
CA LYS A 95 -6.12 -10.27 -5.42
C LYS A 95 -5.73 -10.37 -3.95
N GLY A 96 -4.47 -10.16 -3.58
CA GLY A 96 -4.02 -10.21 -2.19
C GLY A 96 -4.32 -8.94 -1.40
N ILE A 97 -3.76 -8.79 -0.21
CA ILE A 97 -3.89 -7.57 0.58
C ILE A 97 -2.87 -6.51 0.16
N VAL A 98 -3.28 -5.25 0.23
CA VAL A 98 -2.40 -4.09 0.04
C VAL A 98 -2.14 -3.45 1.40
N ILE A 99 -0.87 -3.30 1.74
CA ILE A 99 -0.41 -2.75 3.02
C ILE A 99 0.31 -1.42 2.73
N SER A 100 0.15 -0.42 3.58
CA SER A 100 1.00 0.77 3.51
C SER A 100 2.43 0.45 3.97
N ASP A 101 3.41 1.25 3.55
CA ASP A 101 4.64 1.42 4.32
C ASP A 101 4.34 2.16 5.65
N ASP A 102 5.35 2.43 6.48
CA ASP A 102 5.14 3.07 7.79
C ASP A 102 4.59 4.51 7.65
N MET A 103 3.38 4.72 8.14
CA MET A 103 2.62 5.97 8.01
C MET A 103 3.23 7.16 8.76
N VAL A 104 4.31 6.95 9.52
CA VAL A 104 5.08 8.00 10.23
C VAL A 104 6.31 8.49 9.42
N MET A 105 6.57 7.88 8.25
CA MET A 105 7.72 8.20 7.38
C MET A 105 7.60 9.56 6.67
N GLY A 106 8.74 10.17 6.36
CA GLY A 106 8.85 11.47 5.67
C GLY A 106 8.01 11.57 4.39
N GLY A 107 7.97 10.52 3.58
CA GLY A 107 7.27 10.52 2.30
C GLY A 107 5.75 10.73 2.33
N ILE A 108 5.11 10.59 3.50
CA ILE A 108 3.67 10.85 3.67
C ILE A 108 3.37 12.09 4.53
N ARG A 109 4.39 12.72 5.15
CA ARG A 109 4.21 13.81 6.14
C ARG A 109 3.56 15.09 5.61
N ARG A 110 3.48 15.27 4.30
CA ARG A 110 2.75 16.39 3.67
C ARG A 110 1.24 16.30 3.90
N PHE A 111 0.74 15.13 4.27
CA PHE A 111 -0.66 14.90 4.61
C PHE A 111 -0.80 14.75 6.12
N THR A 112 -1.90 15.23 6.67
CA THR A 112 -2.24 14.90 8.07
C THR A 112 -2.48 13.39 8.17
N PRO A 113 -2.26 12.76 9.34
CA PRO A 113 -2.49 11.32 9.51
C PRO A 113 -3.90 10.89 9.08
N PHE A 114 -4.91 11.71 9.40
CA PHE A 114 -6.30 11.46 8.98
C PHE A 114 -6.45 11.50 7.45
N GLU A 115 -5.94 12.53 6.79
CA GLU A 115 -6.05 12.66 5.33
C GLU A 115 -5.29 11.54 4.62
N ALA A 116 -4.10 11.18 5.11
CA ALA A 116 -3.29 10.11 4.57
C ALA A 116 -4.01 8.76 4.65
N CYS A 117 -4.56 8.40 5.81
CA CYS A 117 -5.30 7.15 5.99
C CYS A 117 -6.60 7.13 5.19
N LYS A 118 -7.37 8.23 5.18
CA LYS A 118 -8.60 8.34 4.39
C LYS A 118 -8.33 8.11 2.91
N ARG A 119 -7.33 8.80 2.35
CA ARG A 119 -6.94 8.63 0.94
C ARG A 119 -6.43 7.22 0.65
N ALA A 120 -5.61 6.65 1.53
CA ALA A 120 -5.11 5.29 1.37
C ALA A 120 -6.24 4.25 1.35
N ILE A 121 -7.23 4.34 2.25
CA ILE A 121 -8.41 3.45 2.23
C ILE A 121 -9.14 3.60 0.90
N ASN A 122 -9.41 4.83 0.47
CA ASN A 122 -10.11 5.10 -0.78
C ASN A 122 -9.31 4.60 -2.01
N ALA A 123 -7.99 4.68 -1.98
CA ALA A 123 -7.10 4.15 -3.00
C ALA A 123 -7.04 2.60 -3.03
N GLY A 124 -7.46 1.92 -1.95
CA GLY A 124 -7.53 0.45 -1.89
C GLY A 124 -6.51 -0.21 -0.95
N VAL A 125 -5.86 0.54 -0.07
CA VAL A 125 -5.06 -0.01 1.04
C VAL A 125 -5.98 -0.72 2.03
N ASN A 126 -5.60 -1.93 2.43
CA ASN A 126 -6.37 -2.78 3.36
C ASN A 126 -5.85 -2.71 4.79
N MET A 127 -4.56 -2.43 4.98
CA MET A 127 -3.93 -2.42 6.30
C MET A 127 -2.83 -1.37 6.38
N PHE A 128 -2.73 -0.72 7.53
CA PHE A 128 -1.74 0.31 7.82
C PHE A 128 -0.61 -0.23 8.69
N ILE A 129 0.62 0.17 8.39
CA ILE A 129 1.75 0.05 9.31
C ILE A 129 1.92 1.38 10.04
N TYR A 130 1.88 1.32 11.37
CA TYR A 130 2.19 2.42 12.26
C TYR A 130 3.22 1.94 13.27
N ARG A 131 4.45 2.48 13.23
CA ARG A 131 5.49 2.10 14.20
C ARG A 131 5.27 2.69 15.60
N ASN A 132 4.57 3.82 15.69
CA ASN A 132 4.23 4.46 16.95
C ASN A 132 2.81 4.02 17.33
N THR A 133 2.61 3.57 18.56
CA THR A 133 1.28 3.24 19.08
C THR A 133 1.06 4.05 20.36
N ASP A 134 0.57 5.26 20.17
CA ASP A 134 0.21 6.19 21.23
C ASP A 134 -1.26 6.62 21.09
N GLU A 135 -1.73 7.47 22.00
CA GLU A 135 -3.12 7.95 22.05
C GLU A 135 -3.57 8.62 20.75
N SER A 136 -2.65 9.24 20.00
CA SER A 136 -2.97 9.89 18.73
C SER A 136 -3.43 8.90 17.66
N VAL A 137 -2.96 7.65 17.71
CA VAL A 137 -3.41 6.58 16.80
C VAL A 137 -4.84 6.14 17.15
N ILE A 138 -5.19 6.10 18.44
CA ILE A 138 -6.55 5.77 18.89
C ILE A 138 -7.53 6.86 18.43
N GLU A 139 -7.17 8.13 18.61
CA GLU A 139 -7.97 9.26 18.11
C GLU A 139 -8.12 9.25 16.59
N LEU A 140 -7.05 8.88 15.87
CA LEU A 140 -7.08 8.73 14.42
C LEU A 140 -8.07 7.65 13.99
N ILE A 141 -8.05 6.48 14.65
CA ILE A 141 -9.02 5.40 14.37
C ILE A 141 -10.44 5.89 14.61
N ALA A 142 -10.70 6.60 15.72
CA ALA A 142 -12.01 7.17 16.01
C ALA A 142 -12.48 8.14 14.91
N LYS A 143 -11.58 9.02 14.42
CA LYS A 143 -11.88 9.92 13.30
C LYS A 143 -12.18 9.17 12.00
N LEU A 144 -11.46 8.08 11.71
CA LEU A 144 -11.73 7.25 10.54
C LEU A 144 -13.09 6.53 10.64
N ILE A 145 -13.49 6.10 11.83
CA ILE A 145 -14.82 5.52 12.06
C ILE A 145 -15.91 6.56 11.76
N GLU A 146 -15.77 7.80 12.23
CA GLU A 146 -16.73 8.86 11.91
C GLU A 146 -16.75 9.20 10.40
N ALA A 147 -15.60 9.13 9.74
CA ALA A 147 -15.50 9.30 8.29
C ALA A 147 -16.18 8.18 7.48
N VAL A 148 -16.32 6.97 8.05
CA VAL A 148 -17.14 5.92 7.45
C VAL A 148 -18.62 6.23 7.68
N LYS A 149 -19.01 6.57 8.91
CA LYS A 149 -20.41 6.87 9.26
C LYS A 149 -20.99 8.05 8.48
N ASN A 150 -20.17 9.04 8.14
CA ASN A 150 -20.59 10.21 7.40
C ASN A 150 -20.48 10.07 5.86
N GLY A 151 -20.00 8.92 5.37
CA GLY A 151 -19.89 8.61 3.95
C GLY A 151 -18.65 9.15 3.23
N GLU A 152 -17.69 9.76 3.93
CA GLU A 152 -16.40 10.16 3.33
C GLU A 152 -15.53 8.95 2.93
N ILE A 153 -15.70 7.84 3.64
CA ILE A 153 -15.12 6.53 3.32
C ILE A 153 -16.29 5.56 3.07
N PRO A 154 -16.42 4.98 1.86
CA PRO A 154 -17.45 3.98 1.61
C PRO A 154 -17.29 2.76 2.53
N GLU A 155 -18.35 2.38 3.24
CA GLU A 155 -18.34 1.22 4.15
C GLU A 155 -17.91 -0.07 3.43
N GLU A 156 -18.29 -0.24 2.16
CA GLU A 156 -17.87 -1.37 1.31
C GLU A 156 -16.34 -1.52 1.23
N LYS A 157 -15.57 -0.41 1.28
CA LYS A 157 -14.09 -0.47 1.27
C LYS A 157 -13.56 -1.11 2.55
N ILE A 158 -14.22 -0.86 3.69
CA ILE A 158 -13.88 -1.47 4.98
C ILE A 158 -14.26 -2.95 4.98
N ASP A 159 -15.49 -3.28 4.59
CA ASP A 159 -15.97 -4.67 4.53
C ASP A 159 -15.11 -5.55 3.63
N LYS A 160 -14.80 -5.04 2.44
CA LYS A 160 -13.93 -5.76 1.49
C LYS A 160 -12.53 -5.95 2.05
N SER A 161 -11.97 -4.94 2.74
CA SER A 161 -10.67 -5.06 3.40
C SER A 161 -10.69 -6.09 4.52
N PHE A 162 -11.77 -6.13 5.30
CA PHE A 162 -11.98 -7.15 6.33
C PHE A 162 -12.02 -8.55 5.74
N GLU A 163 -12.74 -8.77 4.64
CA GLU A 163 -12.81 -10.09 3.97
C GLU A 163 -11.45 -10.52 3.39
N TYR A 164 -10.66 -9.60 2.83
CA TYR A 164 -9.28 -9.92 2.42
C TYR A 164 -8.42 -10.37 3.60
N ILE A 165 -8.46 -9.64 4.71
CA ILE A 165 -7.66 -9.94 5.91
C ILE A 165 -8.09 -11.26 6.53
N LYS A 166 -9.40 -11.51 6.64
CA LYS A 166 -9.97 -12.75 7.17
C LYS A 166 -9.58 -13.95 6.30
N THR A 167 -9.69 -13.82 4.98
CA THR A 167 -9.26 -14.85 4.03
C THR A 167 -7.78 -15.17 4.21
N LEU A 168 -6.93 -14.15 4.34
CA LEU A 168 -5.50 -14.33 4.54
C LEU A 168 -5.18 -15.07 5.85
N LYS A 169 -5.82 -14.69 6.96
CA LYS A 169 -5.64 -15.37 8.26
C LYS A 169 -6.02 -16.86 8.18
N ASN A 170 -7.16 -17.16 7.57
CA ASN A 170 -7.63 -18.54 7.38
C ASN A 170 -6.64 -19.39 6.57
N VAL A 171 -6.08 -18.85 5.48
CA VAL A 171 -5.09 -19.54 4.64
C VAL A 171 -3.78 -19.79 5.40
N ALA A 172 -3.38 -18.87 6.27
CA ALA A 172 -2.17 -18.99 7.08
C ALA A 172 -2.31 -19.95 8.28
N LYS A 173 -3.51 -20.49 8.55
CA LYS A 173 -3.83 -21.24 9.79
C LYS A 173 -3.48 -20.45 11.06
N LEU A 174 -3.66 -19.13 11.01
CA LEU A 174 -3.62 -18.22 12.16
C LEU A 174 -5.02 -18.08 12.76
#